data_AF-A0A7D6E348-F1
#
_entry.id   AF-A0A7D6E348-F1
#
_cell.length_a   1.000
_cell.length_b   1.000
_cell.length_c   1.000
_cell.angle_alpha   90.00
_cell.angle_beta   90.00
_cell.angle_gamma   90.00
#
_symmetry.space_group_name_H-M   'P 1'
#
loop_
_entity.id
_entity.type
_entity.pdbx_description
1 polymer ?
#
loop_
_entity_poly.entity_id
_entity_poly.type
_entity_poly.pdbx_seq_one_letter_code
_entity_poly.pdbx_strand_id
1 'polypeptide(L)'
;MLALAAGQFRGPDFRGLIKQDMDLLDRLPPESTRRRAELQRTIDDRIDDLVEATDRGRRLRQTAASYQGNWRDIVLLICVLLFTVIWWDVSHSRSNWLPTFVLLIVLSVVTALYALRGAFRAGLVLLQRRQRPHR
;
A
#
# COMPACT_ATOMS: atom_id res chain seq x y z
N MET A 1 5.24 11.40 -21.67
CA MET A 1 6.33 10.39 -21.66
C MET A 1 6.58 9.85 -20.24
N LEU A 2 5.55 9.40 -19.51
CA LEU A 2 5.70 8.82 -18.15
C LEU A 2 5.03 7.44 -18.00
N ALA A 3 4.25 7.00 -18.99
CA ALA A 3 3.61 5.68 -19.00
C ALA A 3 4.53 4.55 -19.49
N LEU A 4 5.63 4.88 -20.20
CA LEU A 4 6.54 3.88 -20.78
C LEU A 4 7.64 3.41 -19.82
N ALA A 5 7.82 4.07 -18.67
CA ALA A 5 8.84 3.71 -17.68
C ALA A 5 8.35 2.70 -16.61
N ALA A 6 7.04 2.44 -16.52
CA ALA A 6 6.48 1.53 -15.51
C ALA A 6 6.69 0.04 -15.84
N GLY A 7 7.00 -0.31 -17.10
CA GLY A 7 7.21 -1.69 -17.54
C GLY A 7 8.59 -2.28 -17.19
N GLN A 8 9.59 -1.43 -16.95
CA GLN A 8 10.99 -1.85 -16.71
C GLN A 8 11.26 -2.20 -15.23
N PHE A 9 10.34 -1.92 -14.31
CA PHE A 9 10.47 -2.24 -12.89
C PHE A 9 9.88 -3.60 -12.52
N ARG A 10 9.89 -4.56 -13.44
CA ARG A 10 9.74 -5.96 -13.05
C ARG A 10 11.08 -6.34 -12.40
N GLY A 11 11.09 -6.38 -11.06
CA GLY A 11 12.27 -6.80 -10.30
C GLY A 11 12.82 -8.13 -10.83
N PRO A 12 14.10 -8.44 -10.55
CA PRO A 12 14.76 -9.63 -11.09
C PRO A 12 13.88 -10.88 -10.93
N ASP A 13 13.73 -11.67 -11.98
CA ASP A 13 12.93 -12.91 -11.93
C ASP A 13 13.72 -14.01 -11.23
N PHE A 14 13.90 -13.87 -9.91
CA PHE A 14 14.60 -14.83 -9.07
C PHE A 14 14.01 -16.24 -9.21
N ARG A 15 12.68 -16.36 -9.36
CA ARG A 15 12.00 -17.66 -9.49
C ARG A 15 12.37 -18.35 -10.81
N GLY A 16 12.41 -17.61 -11.91
CA GLY A 16 12.85 -18.13 -13.20
C GLY A 16 14.31 -18.61 -13.17
N LEU A 17 15.19 -17.82 -12.55
CA LEU A 17 16.62 -18.13 -12.43
C LEU A 17 16.88 -19.35 -11.53
N ILE A 18 16.24 -19.44 -10.35
CA ILE A 18 16.33 -20.62 -9.47
C ILE A 18 15.91 -21.89 -10.21
N LYS A 19 14.79 -21.82 -10.96
CA LYS A 19 14.29 -22.98 -11.71
C LYS A 19 15.30 -23.44 -12.77
N GLN A 20 15.95 -22.51 -13.45
CA GLN A 20 16.98 -22.82 -14.44
C GLN A 20 18.21 -23.46 -13.79
N ASP A 21 18.66 -22.92 -12.64
CA ASP A 21 19.80 -23.45 -11.89
C ASP A 21 19.52 -24.88 -11.36
N MET A 22 18.28 -25.16 -10.93
CA MET A 22 17.87 -26.52 -10.53
C MET A 22 17.86 -27.52 -11.71
N ASP A 23 17.35 -27.12 -12.88
CA ASP A 23 17.37 -27.97 -14.09
C ASP A 23 18.81 -28.27 -14.54
N LEU A 24 19.74 -27.30 -14.37
CA LEU A 24 21.16 -27.54 -14.59
C LEU A 24 21.75 -28.52 -13.58
N LEU A 25 21.38 -28.41 -12.30
CA LEU A 25 21.84 -29.32 -11.25
C LEU A 25 21.38 -30.77 -11.52
N ASP A 26 20.16 -30.96 -12.01
CA ASP A 26 19.63 -32.29 -12.36
C ASP A 26 20.37 -32.92 -13.55
N ARG A 27 20.88 -32.09 -14.47
CA ARG A 27 21.65 -32.54 -15.65
C ARG A 27 23.13 -32.79 -15.37
N LEU A 28 23.66 -32.30 -14.25
CA LEU A 28 25.06 -32.53 -13.90
C LEU A 28 25.30 -34.01 -13.56
N PRO A 29 26.38 -34.64 -14.07
CA PRO A 29 26.70 -36.02 -13.72
C PRO A 29 26.92 -36.16 -12.20
N PRO A 30 26.42 -37.23 -11.56
CA PRO A 30 26.47 -37.40 -10.10
C PRO A 30 27.91 -37.45 -9.55
N GLU A 31 28.86 -37.91 -10.36
CA GLU A 31 30.30 -37.93 -10.07
C GLU A 31 30.90 -36.53 -9.86
N SER A 32 30.26 -35.47 -10.37
CA SER A 32 30.77 -34.08 -10.32
C SER A 32 30.41 -33.36 -9.00
N THR A 33 30.65 -34.02 -7.87
CA THR A 33 30.26 -33.59 -6.51
C THR A 33 30.63 -32.14 -6.19
N ARG A 34 31.86 -31.71 -6.56
CA ARG A 34 32.32 -30.33 -6.34
C ARG A 34 31.51 -29.29 -7.10
N ARG A 35 31.24 -29.51 -8.40
CA ARG A 35 30.46 -28.56 -9.22
C ARG A 35 29.00 -28.53 -8.79
N ARG A 36 28.44 -29.69 -8.40
CA ARG A 36 27.09 -29.77 -7.84
C ARG A 36 27.00 -28.97 -6.53
N ALA A 37 28.00 -29.08 -5.65
CA ALA A 37 28.06 -28.32 -4.40
C ALA A 37 28.19 -26.80 -4.62
N GLU A 38 29.01 -26.38 -5.58
CA GLU A 38 29.15 -24.96 -5.94
C GLU A 38 27.85 -24.39 -6.54
N LEU A 39 27.18 -25.15 -7.41
CA LEU A 39 25.89 -24.75 -7.99
C LEU A 39 24.77 -24.71 -6.92
N GLN A 40 24.74 -25.70 -6.03
CA GLN A 40 23.82 -25.73 -4.90
C GLN A 40 23.99 -24.47 -4.02
N ARG A 41 25.22 -24.09 -3.71
CA ARG A 41 25.50 -22.88 -2.93
C ARG A 41 24.96 -21.61 -3.61
N THR A 42 25.10 -21.53 -4.93
CA THR A 42 24.59 -20.38 -5.71
C THR A 42 23.06 -20.33 -5.71
N ILE A 43 22.41 -21.50 -5.76
CA ILE A 43 20.94 -21.62 -5.65
C ILE A 43 20.48 -21.14 -4.27
N ASP A 44 21.16 -21.57 -3.21
CA ASP A 44 20.83 -21.21 -1.83
C ASP A 44 20.95 -19.69 -1.61
N ASP A 45 22.06 -19.07 -2.05
CA ASP A 45 22.25 -17.62 -1.98
C ASP A 45 21.12 -16.86 -2.72
N ARG A 46 20.69 -17.36 -3.88
CA ARG A 46 19.59 -16.76 -4.66
C ARG A 46 18.23 -16.92 -3.98
N ILE A 47 18.02 -18.01 -3.24
CA ILE A 47 16.81 -18.22 -2.44
C ILE A 47 16.78 -17.20 -1.30
N ASP A 48 17.90 -17.00 -0.62
CA ASP A 48 18.01 -16.02 0.46
C ASP A 48 17.69 -14.60 -0.02
N ASP A 49 18.22 -14.20 -1.18
CA ASP A 49 17.89 -12.91 -1.82
C ASP A 49 16.37 -12.76 -2.09
N LEU A 50 15.72 -13.82 -2.58
CA LEU A 50 14.28 -13.83 -2.84
C LEU A 50 13.48 -13.68 -1.53
N VAL A 51 13.91 -14.34 -0.47
CA VAL A 51 13.29 -14.24 0.86
C VAL A 51 13.46 -12.82 1.40
N GLU A 52 14.66 -12.25 1.35
CA GLU A 52 14.93 -10.89 1.82
C GLU A 52 14.10 -9.84 1.05
N ALA A 53 14.04 -9.96 -0.28
CA ALA A 53 13.22 -9.07 -1.11
C ALA A 53 11.73 -9.15 -0.75
N THR A 54 11.23 -10.37 -0.49
CA THR A 54 9.84 -10.61 -0.08
C THR A 54 9.56 -10.02 1.29
N ASP A 55 10.47 -10.20 2.23
CA ASP A 55 10.38 -9.67 3.60
C ASP A 55 10.47 -8.16 3.64
N ARG A 56 11.35 -7.54 2.85
CA ARG A 56 11.42 -6.09 2.67
C ARG A 56 10.09 -5.56 2.14
N GLY A 57 9.51 -6.21 1.14
CA GLY A 57 8.17 -5.86 0.64
C GLY A 57 7.08 -5.98 1.70
N ARG A 58 7.14 -7.01 2.56
CA ARG A 58 6.19 -7.21 3.66
C ARG A 58 6.35 -6.14 4.74
N ARG A 59 7.59 -5.81 5.12
CA ARG A 59 7.91 -4.74 6.08
C ARG A 59 7.44 -3.39 5.56
N LEU A 60 7.74 -3.05 4.31
CA LEU A 60 7.26 -1.82 3.68
C LEU A 60 5.72 -1.74 3.69
N ARG A 61 5.02 -2.85 3.41
CA ARG A 61 3.55 -2.90 3.51
C ARG A 61 3.05 -2.76 4.94
N GLN A 62 3.74 -3.33 5.93
CA GLN A 62 3.39 -3.21 7.34
C GLN A 62 3.61 -1.77 7.84
N THR A 63 4.70 -1.12 7.43
CA THR A 63 4.99 0.29 7.75
C THR A 63 4.02 1.23 7.01
N ALA A 64 3.66 0.93 5.77
CA ALA A 64 2.63 1.68 5.05
C ALA A 64 1.23 1.49 5.68
N ALA A 65 0.93 0.28 6.17
CA ALA A 65 -0.31 0.00 6.91
C ALA A 65 -0.33 0.69 8.28
N SER A 66 0.80 0.84 8.98
CA SER A 66 0.88 1.64 10.21
C SER A 66 0.80 3.15 9.93
N TYR A 67 1.24 3.61 8.75
CA TYR A 67 1.08 5.01 8.30
C TYR A 67 -0.36 5.36 7.90
N GLN A 68 -1.27 4.37 7.81
CA GLN A 68 -2.68 4.58 7.48
C GLN A 68 -3.52 5.13 8.65
N GLY A 69 -2.89 5.44 9.79
CA GLY A 69 -3.55 5.70 11.07
C GLY A 69 -3.93 7.14 11.42
N ASN A 70 -3.61 8.17 10.63
CA ASN A 70 -3.77 9.58 11.08
C ASN A 70 -4.57 10.49 10.14
N TRP A 71 -5.09 9.98 9.03
CA TRP A 71 -5.82 10.81 8.06
C TRP A 71 -7.12 11.38 8.65
N ARG A 72 -7.84 10.58 9.44
CA ARG A 72 -9.04 11.02 10.15
C ARG A 72 -8.74 12.25 11.01
N ASP A 73 -7.63 12.22 11.72
CA ASP A 73 -7.30 13.26 12.70
C ASP A 73 -6.81 14.54 12.01
N ILE A 74 -6.13 14.42 10.86
CA ILE A 74 -5.79 15.57 9.98
C ILE A 74 -7.06 16.23 9.44
N VAL A 75 -8.03 15.45 8.97
CA VAL A 75 -9.32 15.99 8.49
C VAL A 75 -10.08 16.66 9.63
N LEU A 76 -10.11 16.04 10.81
CA LEU A 76 -10.73 16.65 12.00
C LEU A 76 -10.04 17.96 12.40
N LEU A 77 -8.70 18.02 12.35
CA LEU A 77 -7.93 19.23 12.63
C LEU A 77 -8.27 20.35 11.63
N ILE A 78 -8.37 20.03 10.34
CA ILE A 78 -8.78 20.97 9.30
C ILE A 78 -10.22 21.44 9.54
N CYS A 79 -11.15 20.55 9.89
CA CYS A 79 -12.53 20.93 10.22
C CYS A 79 -12.59 21.89 11.41
N VAL A 80 -11.84 21.63 12.49
CA VAL A 80 -11.81 22.49 13.68
C VAL A 80 -11.17 23.85 13.35
N LEU A 81 -10.08 23.88 12.59
CA LEU A 81 -9.44 25.14 12.17
C LEU A 81 -10.36 25.97 11.28
N LEU A 82 -11.00 25.36 10.28
CA LEU A 82 -11.95 26.06 9.40
C LEU A 82 -13.13 26.62 10.19
N PHE A 83 -13.69 25.83 11.12
CA PHE A 83 -14.74 26.30 12.02
C PHE A 83 -14.27 27.51 12.85
N THR A 84 -13.08 27.45 13.42
CA THR A 84 -12.51 28.52 14.25
C THR A 84 -12.26 29.81 13.46
N VAL A 85 -11.74 29.70 12.25
CA VAL A 85 -11.48 30.85 11.35
C VAL A 85 -12.80 31.48 10.87
N ILE A 86 -13.77 30.67 10.44
CA ILE A 86 -15.09 31.14 9.98
C ILE A 86 -15.84 31.83 11.12
N TRP A 87 -15.79 31.29 12.34
CA TRP A 87 -16.40 31.89 13.52
C TRP A 87 -15.81 33.26 13.83
N TRP A 88 -14.50 33.43 13.65
CA TRP A 88 -13.78 34.67 13.95
C TRP A 88 -14.05 35.80 12.94
N ASP A 89 -14.25 35.47 11.65
CA ASP A 89 -14.35 36.46 10.56
C ASP A 89 -15.80 36.92 10.25
N VAL A 90 -16.80 36.31 10.88
CA VAL A 90 -18.22 36.63 10.63
C VAL A 90 -18.67 37.88 11.40
N SER A 91 -19.21 38.85 10.65
CA SER A 91 -20.06 39.91 11.22
C SER A 91 -21.45 39.34 11.54
N HIS A 92 -21.73 39.16 12.83
CA HIS A 92 -22.96 38.54 13.36
C HIS A 92 -24.24 39.37 13.15
N SER A 93 -24.20 40.40 12.30
CA SER A 93 -25.23 41.43 12.15
C SER A 93 -26.11 41.28 10.89
N ARG A 94 -25.95 40.25 10.05
CA ARG A 94 -26.80 40.01 8.86
C ARG A 94 -27.73 38.79 9.00
N SER A 95 -29.00 39.00 8.61
CA SER A 95 -30.11 38.02 8.66
C SER A 95 -29.89 36.72 7.87
N ASN A 96 -29.06 36.72 6.82
CA ASN A 96 -28.79 35.54 5.99
C ASN A 96 -27.63 34.66 6.49
N TRP A 97 -27.14 34.90 7.70
CA TRP A 97 -25.98 34.20 8.25
C TRP A 97 -26.27 32.73 8.57
N LEU A 98 -27.37 32.47 9.27
CA LEU A 98 -27.74 31.14 9.76
C LEU A 98 -27.99 30.14 8.62
N PRO A 99 -28.72 30.48 7.54
CA PRO A 99 -28.94 29.57 6.41
C PRO A 99 -27.66 29.21 5.65
N THR A 100 -26.78 30.20 5.42
CA THR A 100 -25.52 30.00 4.69
C THR A 100 -24.57 29.11 5.49
N PHE A 101 -24.54 29.27 6.82
CA PHE A 101 -23.76 28.43 7.72
C PHE A 101 -24.23 26.97 7.72
N VAL A 102 -25.55 26.75 7.83
CA VAL A 102 -26.12 25.40 7.78
C VAL A 102 -25.88 24.74 6.43
N LEU A 103 -26.00 25.48 5.32
CA LEU A 103 -25.72 24.97 3.97
C LEU A 103 -24.27 24.47 3.84
N LEU A 104 -23.28 25.23 4.35
CA LEU A 104 -21.87 24.86 4.29
C LEU A 104 -21.52 23.65 5.16
N ILE A 105 -22.17 23.52 6.33
CA ILE A 105 -22.04 22.32 7.18
C ILE A 105 -22.61 21.10 6.45
N VAL A 106 -23.81 21.21 5.88
CA VAL A 106 -24.44 20.11 5.15
C VAL A 106 -23.60 19.70 3.94
N LEU A 107 -23.08 20.66 3.16
CA LEU A 107 -22.19 20.36 2.03
C LEU A 107 -20.93 19.62 2.50
N SER A 108 -20.29 20.09 3.56
CA SER A 108 -19.08 19.49 4.10
C SER A 108 -19.32 18.07 4.62
N VAL A 109 -20.43 17.83 5.31
CA VAL A 109 -20.83 16.50 5.81
C VAL A 109 -21.13 15.55 4.65
N VAL A 110 -21.82 16.02 3.61
CA VAL A 110 -22.15 15.21 2.43
C VAL A 110 -20.86 14.82 1.68
N THR A 111 -19.96 15.76 1.45
CA THR A 111 -18.67 15.48 0.81
C THR A 111 -17.81 14.52 1.65
N ALA A 112 -17.78 14.69 2.98
CA ALA A 112 -17.08 13.79 3.89
C ALA A 112 -17.65 12.36 3.84
N LEU A 113 -18.98 12.21 3.88
CA LEU A 113 -19.65 10.90 3.80
C LEU A 113 -19.42 10.21 2.45
N TYR A 114 -19.39 10.95 1.34
CA TYR A 114 -19.11 10.38 0.02
C TYR A 114 -17.66 9.92 -0.11
N ALA A 115 -16.71 10.71 0.37
CA ALA A 115 -15.29 10.34 0.40
C ALA A 115 -15.04 9.12 1.31
N LEU A 116 -15.68 9.08 2.49
CA LEU A 116 -15.63 7.95 3.41
C LEU A 116 -16.26 6.69 2.80
N ARG A 117 -17.40 6.78 2.11
CA ARG A 117 -18.02 5.63 1.43
C ARG A 117 -17.11 5.06 0.33
N GLY A 118 -16.41 5.91 -0.42
CA GLY A 118 -15.41 5.47 -1.40
C GLY A 118 -14.23 4.74 -0.74
N ALA A 119 -13.73 5.28 0.37
CA ALA A 119 -12.62 4.69 1.12
C ALA A 119 -13.00 3.37 1.83
N PHE A 120 -14.20 3.28 2.41
CA PHE A 120 -14.70 2.07 3.06
C PHE A 120 -14.93 0.92 2.08
N ARG A 121 -15.39 1.21 0.85
CA ARG A 121 -15.59 0.17 -0.18
C ARG A 121 -14.25 -0.39 -0.69
N ALA A 122 -13.22 0.46 -0.82
CA ALA A 122 -11.86 0.03 -1.13
C ALA A 122 -11.22 -0.75 0.04
N GLY A 123 -11.46 -0.32 1.28
CA GLY A 123 -11.00 -0.99 2.50
C GLY A 123 -11.62 -2.38 2.70
N LEU A 124 -12.92 -2.52 2.47
CA LEU A 124 -13.65 -3.80 2.59
C LEU A 124 -13.17 -4.86 1.60
N VAL A 125 -12.82 -4.47 0.36
CA VAL A 125 -12.24 -5.39 -0.64
C VAL A 125 -10.85 -5.88 -0.22
N LEU A 126 -10.06 -5.04 0.46
CA LEU A 126 -8.78 -5.43 1.05
C LEU A 126 -8.94 -6.34 2.29
N LEU A 127 -9.96 -6.11 3.11
CA LEU A 127 -10.28 -6.94 4.27
C LEU A 127 -10.82 -8.32 3.88
N GLN A 128 -11.66 -8.42 2.84
CA GLN A 128 -12.18 -9.71 2.37
C GLN A 128 -11.09 -10.62 1.77
N ARG A 129 -10.02 -10.08 1.19
CA ARG A 129 -8.88 -10.88 0.71
C ARG A 129 -8.05 -11.50 1.84
N ARG A 130 -8.16 -11.00 3.08
CA ARG A 130 -7.47 -11.55 4.26
C ARG A 130 -8.16 -12.77 4.87
N GLN A 131 -9.40 -13.09 4.48
CA GLN A 131 -10.22 -14.17 5.08
C GLN A 131 -10.29 -15.46 4.24
N ARG A 132 -9.42 -15.67 3.25
CA ARG A 132 -9.20 -17.02 2.69
C ARG A 132 -7.93 -17.63 3.28
N PRO A 133 -7.99 -18.23 4.49
CA PRO A 133 -6.96 -19.17 4.90
C PRO A 133 -7.07 -20.41 4.00
N HIS A 134 -5.98 -20.73 3.32
CA HIS A 134 -5.79 -22.03 2.68
C HIS A 134 -5.97 -23.12 3.75
N ARG A 135 -7.07 -23.87 3.65
CA ARG A 135 -7.07 -25.29 4.02
C ARG A 135 -6.58 -26.07 2.81
#